data_AF-A0AAX2QAJ4-F1
#
_entry.id   AF-A0AAX2QAJ4-F1
#
_cell.length_a   1.000
_cell.length_b   1.000
_cell.length_c   1.000
_cell.angle_alpha   90.00
_cell.angle_beta   90.00
_cell.angle_gamma   90.00
#
_symmetry.space_group_name_H-M   'P 1'
#
loop_
_entity.id
_entity.type
_entity.pdbx_description
1 polymer ?
#
loop_
_entity_poly.entity_id
_entity_poly.type
_entity_poly.pdbx_seq_one_letter_code
_entity_poly.pdbx_strand_id
1 'polypeptide(L)' 'MTEQNVSWEQDGIDTGWFFAKNIGSVRSSTSYRSGGWWFLPKWLPDTAENDIGPFKSKTAALAEAERLAAQQLTK' A
#
# COMPACT_ATOMS: atom_id res chain seq x y z
N MET A 1 6.64 8.65 19.30
CA MET A 1 6.38 7.97 18.03
C MET A 1 5.17 7.09 18.25
N THR A 2 4.02 7.43 17.69
CA THR A 2 2.82 6.62 17.85
C THR A 2 2.98 5.38 16.98
N GLU A 3 3.21 4.22 17.60
CA GLU A 3 2.90 2.92 17.01
C GLU A 3 1.38 2.85 16.79
N GLN A 4 0.91 3.53 15.75
CA GLN A 4 -0.41 3.24 15.21
C GLN A 4 -0.30 1.83 14.65
N ASN A 5 -0.90 0.87 15.35
CA ASN A 5 -0.93 -0.52 14.92
C ASN A 5 -1.69 -0.58 13.59
N VAL A 6 -0.96 -0.56 12.47
CA VAL A 6 -1.55 -0.50 11.14
C VAL A 6 -2.19 -1.85 10.86
N SER A 7 -3.52 -1.86 10.85
CA SER A 7 -4.29 -3.04 10.52
C SER A 7 -4.44 -3.11 8.99
N TRP A 8 -3.62 -3.96 8.38
CA TRP A 8 -3.78 -4.34 6.97
C TRP A 8 -4.78 -5.49 6.87
N GLU A 9 -5.85 -5.24 6.13
CA GLU A 9 -6.88 -6.22 5.80
C GLU A 9 -6.59 -6.79 4.41
N GLN A 10 -6.75 -8.11 4.25
CA GLN A 10 -6.66 -8.75 2.94
C GLN A 10 -8.04 -8.77 2.31
N ASP A 11 -8.12 -8.48 1.01
CA ASP A 11 -9.37 -8.66 0.28
C ASP A 11 -9.77 -10.14 0.27
N GLY A 12 -11.05 -10.41 0.54
CA GLY A 12 -11.57 -11.78 0.67
C GLY A 12 -11.65 -12.55 -0.64
N ILE A 13 -11.50 -11.86 -1.78
CA ILE A 13 -11.60 -12.44 -3.13
C ILE A 13 -10.23 -12.41 -3.80
N ASP A 14 -9.52 -11.28 -3.73
CA ASP A 14 -8.20 -11.13 -4.30
C ASP A 14 -7.10 -11.28 -3.24
N THR A 15 -6.49 -12.46 -3.20
CA THR A 15 -5.37 -12.76 -2.30
C THR A 15 -4.15 -11.85 -2.47
N GLY A 16 -4.06 -11.15 -3.60
CA GLY A 16 -3.01 -10.18 -3.92
C GLY A 16 -3.31 -8.76 -3.43
N TRP A 17 -4.48 -8.48 -2.85
CA TRP A 17 -4.90 -7.14 -2.48
C TRP A 17 -4.96 -6.99 -0.96
N PHE A 18 -4.29 -5.97 -0.47
CA PHE A 18 -4.29 -5.58 0.94
C PHE A 18 -4.67 -4.11 1.04
N PHE A 19 -5.48 -3.75 2.05
CA PHE A 19 -5.85 -2.37 2.28
C PHE A 19 -5.74 -2.02 3.76
N ALA A 20 -5.40 -0.77 4.03
CA ALA A 20 -5.43 -0.18 5.36
C ALA A 20 -6.23 1.11 5.27
N LYS A 21 -7.30 1.21 6.06
CA LYS A 21 -8.34 2.24 5.96
C LYS A 21 -7.81 3.68 5.90
N ASN A 22 -6.68 3.96 6.55
CA ASN A 22 -6.11 5.30 6.65
C ASN A 22 -4.81 5.49 5.84
N ILE A 23 -4.35 4.46 5.11
CA ILE A 23 -3.08 4.49 4.39
C ILE A 23 -3.30 4.35 2.89
N GLY A 24 -4.07 3.34 2.46
CA GLY A 24 -4.26 3.03 1.06
C GLY A 24 -4.31 1.54 0.79
N SER A 25 -3.88 1.12 -0.40
CA SER A 25 -3.88 -0.28 -0.81
C SER A 25 -2.54 -0.73 -1.35
N VAL A 26 -2.16 -1.97 -1.04
CA VAL A 26 -0.99 -2.66 -1.56
C VAL A 26 -1.45 -3.85 -2.39
N ARG A 27 -1.00 -3.89 -3.65
CA ARG A 27 -1.46 -4.80 -4.69
C ARG A 27 -0.30 -5.62 -5.23
N SER A 28 -0.48 -6.94 -5.31
CA SER A 28 0.52 -7.84 -5.86
C SER A 28 0.49 -7.88 -7.39
N SER A 29 1.61 -8.25 -7.98
CA SER A 29 1.72 -8.47 -9.43
C SER A 29 0.86 -9.61 -9.96
N THR A 30 0.45 -10.54 -9.09
CA THR A 30 -0.40 -11.67 -9.48
C THR A 30 -1.78 -11.21 -9.92
N SER A 31 -2.24 -10.08 -9.38
CA SER A 31 -3.63 -9.62 -9.56
C SER A 31 -3.76 -8.22 -10.14
N TYR A 32 -2.64 -7.50 -10.32
CA TYR A 32 -2.65 -6.11 -10.78
C TYR A 32 -1.69 -5.84 -11.94
N ARG A 33 -0.39 -5.68 -11.64
CA ARG A 33 0.63 -5.30 -12.63
C ARG A 33 1.92 -6.05 -12.44
N SER A 34 2.49 -6.53 -13.53
CA SER A 34 3.82 -7.15 -13.53
C SER A 34 4.88 -6.24 -12.88
N GLY A 35 5.92 -6.85 -12.33
CA GLY A 35 7.08 -6.13 -11.79
C GLY A 35 7.19 -6.16 -10.26
N GLY A 36 6.13 -6.52 -9.54
CA GLY A 36 6.17 -6.75 -8.09
C GLY A 36 4.93 -6.22 -7.38
N TRP A 37 5.14 -5.66 -6.18
CA TRP A 37 4.09 -5.08 -5.35
C TRP A 37 3.96 -3.58 -5.61
N TRP A 38 2.74 -3.07 -5.60
CA TRP A 38 2.44 -1.67 -5.88
C TRP A 38 1.64 -1.10 -4.71
N PHE A 39 1.95 0.14 -4.32
CA PHE A 39 1.23 0.85 -3.27
C PHE A 39 0.50 2.06 -3.86
N LEU A 40 -0.80 2.16 -3.62
CA LEU A 40 -1.57 3.35 -3.89
C LEU A 40 -1.96 4.04 -2.57
N PRO A 41 -1.47 5.27 -2.33
CA PRO A 41 -1.87 6.04 -1.16
C PRO A 41 -3.33 6.50 -1.24
N LYS A 42 -4.05 6.45 -0.11
CA LYS A 42 -5.45 6.88 -0.02
C LYS A 42 -5.66 8.37 -0.35
N TRP A 43 -4.64 9.21 -0.11
CA TRP A 43 -4.70 10.65 -0.34
C TRP A 43 -4.41 11.04 -1.80
N LEU A 44 -4.18 10.08 -2.70
CA LEU A 44 -4.03 10.33 -4.13
C LEU A 44 -5.21 9.74 -4.90
N PRO A 45 -5.55 10.29 -6.09
CA PRO A 45 -6.51 9.68 -7.00
C PRO A 45 -6.10 8.25 -7.36
N ASP A 46 -7.07 7.33 -7.47
CA ASP A 46 -6.86 5.96 -7.91
C ASP A 46 -6.57 5.91 -9.41
N THR A 47 -5.31 6.21 -9.74
CA THR A 47 -4.79 6.16 -11.10
C THR A 47 -3.47 5.42 -11.12
N ALA A 48 -3.21 4.81 -12.27
CA ALA A 48 -1.98 4.13 -12.62
C ALA A 48 -0.69 4.88 -12.27
N GLU A 49 -0.74 6.22 -12.38
CA GLU A 49 0.40 7.13 -12.31
C GLU A 49 0.77 7.45 -10.86
N ASN A 50 -0.20 7.28 -9.94
CA ASN A 50 -0.02 7.49 -8.51
C ASN A 50 0.41 6.22 -7.77
N ASP A 51 0.53 5.10 -8.49
CA ASP A 51 1.08 3.87 -7.95
C ASP A 51 2.58 4.02 -7.67
N ILE A 52 2.97 3.72 -6.44
CA ILE A 52 4.35 3.72 -6.00
C ILE A 52 4.89 2.29 -6.09
N GLY A 53 6.04 2.12 -6.74
CA GLY A 53 6.68 0.82 -6.95
C GLY A 53 7.30 0.67 -8.34
N PRO A 54 7.54 -0.57 -8.79
CA PRO A 54 7.22 -1.82 -8.10
C PRO A 54 8.22 -2.18 -7.00
N PHE A 55 7.74 -2.83 -5.94
CA PHE A 55 8.55 -3.38 -4.85
C PHE A 55 8.76 -4.89 -5.02
N LYS A 56 9.94 -5.39 -4.68
CA LYS A 56 10.27 -6.82 -4.77
C LYS A 56 9.48 -7.72 -3.82
N SER A 57 8.96 -7.18 -2.72
CA SER A 57 8.22 -7.94 -1.71
C SER A 57 7.07 -7.15 -1.10
N LYS A 58 6.06 -7.88 -0.59
CA LYS A 58 4.94 -7.30 0.15
C LYS A 58 5.43 -6.44 1.31
N THR A 59 6.34 -6.97 2.12
CA THR A 59 6.87 -6.27 3.29
C THR A 59 7.51 -4.93 2.92
N ALA A 60 8.23 -4.85 1.80
CA ALA A 60 8.81 -3.59 1.33
C ALA A 60 7.73 -2.57 0.92
N ALA A 61 6.68 -3.02 0.23
CA ALA A 61 5.56 -2.15 -0.13
C ALA A 61 4.79 -1.63 1.10
N LEU A 62 4.53 -2.51 2.08
CA LEU A 62 3.86 -2.12 3.33
C LEU A 62 4.72 -1.14 4.15
N ALA A 63 6.02 -1.40 4.30
CA ALA A 63 6.92 -0.52 5.03
C ALA A 63 6.99 0.88 4.41
N GLU A 64 7.04 0.98 3.07
CA GLU A 64 7.00 2.26 2.39
C GLU A 64 5.66 2.97 2.54
N ALA A 65 4.55 2.23 2.47
CA ALA A 65 3.21 2.76 2.68
C ALA A 65 3.05 3.38 4.08
N GLU A 66 3.53 2.69 5.11
CA GLU A 66 3.52 3.16 6.49
C GLU A 66 4.45 4.36 6.70
N ARG A 67 5.65 4.34 6.10
CA ARG A 67 6.60 5.47 6.13
C ARG A 67 5.97 6.73 5.54
N LEU A 68 5.34 6.61 4.37
CA LEU A 68 4.68 7.75 3.69
C LEU A 68 3.46 8.23 4.47
N ALA A 69 2.67 7.32 5.06
CA ALA A 69 1.54 7.69 5.92
C ALA A 69 1.99 8.46 7.16
N ALA A 70 3.08 8.03 7.81
CA ALA A 70 3.66 8.73 8.96
C ALA A 70 4.14 10.14 8.59
N GLN A 71 4.70 10.31 7.37
CA GLN A 71 5.10 11.63 6.87
C GLN A 71 3.91 12.55 6.62
N GLN A 72 2.78 12.03 6.14
CA GLN A 72 1.57 12.83 5.95
C GLN A 72 0.95 13.28 7.27
N LEU A 73 1.02 12.46 8.32
CA LEU A 73 0.50 12.82 9.65
C LEU A 73 1.32 13.92 10.36
N THR A 74 2.53 14.20 9.89
CA THR A 74 3.43 15.20 10.48
C THR A 74 3.34 16.56 9.76
N LYS A 75 2.56 16.67 8.68
CA LYS A 75 2.30 17.91 7.95
C LYS A 75 1.02 18.58 8.42
#